data_AF-X1QVH5-F1
#
_entry.id   AF-X1QVH5-F1
#
_cell.length_a   1.000
_cell.length_b   1.000
_cell.length_c   1.000
_cell.angle_alpha   90.00
_cell.angle_beta   90.00
_cell.angle_gamma   90.00
#
_symmetry.space_group_name_H-M   'P 1'
#
loop_
_entity.id
_entity.type
_entity.pdbx_description
1 polymer ?
#
loop_
_entity_poly.entity_id
_entity_poly.type
_entity_poly.pdbx_seq_one_letter_code
_entity_poly.pdbx_strand_id
1 'polypeptide(L)'
;DEKKAQELRNKLTIFRANELDTELKQPSFKEVGRRRLGEILKPLWQMLMLTSPVLEDEFKSTLKEIEKVRAIEEGQRRRKKQTRKVRKSLKP
;
A
#
# COMPACT_ATOMS: atom_id res chain seq x y z
N ASP A 1 -22.23 7.96 10.32
CA ASP A 1 -20.95 7.23 10.25
C ASP A 1 -19.69 8.07 10.05
N GLU A 2 -19.76 9.17 9.31
CA GLU A 2 -18.59 10.00 8.95
C GLU A 2 -17.81 10.57 10.14
N LYS A 3 -18.51 10.94 11.23
CA LYS A 3 -17.90 11.47 12.46
C LYS A 3 -17.05 10.42 13.19
N LYS A 4 -17.52 9.17 13.27
CA LYS A 4 -16.78 8.04 13.85
C LYS A 4 -15.58 7.65 12.99
N ALA A 5 -15.75 7.68 11.66
CA ALA A 5 -14.65 7.46 10.73
C ALA A 5 -13.54 8.51 10.89
N GLN A 6 -13.92 9.78 11.07
CA GLN A 6 -12.97 10.88 11.29
C GLN A 6 -12.24 10.77 12.64
N GLU A 7 -12.95 10.40 13.72
CA GLU A 7 -12.33 10.12 15.02
C GLU A 7 -11.32 8.99 14.95
N LEU A 8 -11.68 7.88 14.30
CA LEU A 8 -10.77 6.75 14.09
C LEU A 8 -9.53 7.19 13.30
N ARG A 9 -9.72 8.00 12.26
CA ARG A 9 -8.63 8.53 11.43
C ARG A 9 -7.67 9.40 12.23
N ASN A 10 -8.19 10.25 13.12
CA ASN A 10 -7.37 11.08 14.00
C ASN A 10 -6.58 10.23 15.00
N LYS A 11 -7.22 9.24 15.64
CA LYS A 11 -6.56 8.32 16.58
C LYS A 11 -5.43 7.54 15.91
N LEU A 12 -5.67 7.01 14.70
CA LEU A 12 -4.65 6.31 13.91
C LEU A 12 -3.51 7.23 13.48
N THR A 13 -3.78 8.50 13.19
CA THR A 13 -2.76 9.49 12.82
C THR A 13 -1.84 9.79 14.00
N ILE A 14 -2.40 9.96 15.19
CA ILE A 14 -1.64 10.19 16.43
C ILE A 14 -0.82 8.95 16.79
N PHE A 15 -1.44 7.78 16.77
CA PHE A 15 -0.75 6.50 17.00
C PHE A 15 0.43 6.33 16.03
N ARG A 16 0.25 6.65 14.75
CA ARG A 16 1.32 6.60 13.76
C ARG A 16 2.49 7.53 14.09
N ALA A 17 2.20 8.77 14.46
CA ALA A 17 3.24 9.75 14.77
C ALA A 17 4.06 9.36 16.02
N ASN A 18 3.42 8.70 16.99
CA ASN A 18 4.05 8.38 18.27
C ASN A 18 4.73 7.01 18.30
N GLU A 19 4.14 6.00 17.64
CA GLU A 19 4.50 4.59 17.85
C GLU A 19 5.11 3.92 16.61
N LEU A 20 4.99 4.51 15.41
CA LEU A 20 5.45 3.87 14.16
C LEU A 20 6.75 4.46 13.61
N ASP A 21 7.14 5.66 14.02
CA ASP A 21 8.42 6.29 13.65
C ASP A 21 9.55 6.03 14.68
N THR A 22 9.23 5.36 15.78
CA THR A 22 10.17 4.98 16.84
C THR A 22 10.77 3.60 16.55
N GLU A 23 11.87 3.60 15.79
CA GLU A 23 12.91 2.55 15.73
C GLU A 23 12.49 1.06 15.82
N LEU A 24 11.57 0.59 14.97
CA LEU A 24 11.66 -0.83 14.57
C LEU A 24 12.85 -0.98 13.61
N LYS A 25 14.05 -1.14 14.18
CA LYS A 25 15.31 -1.44 13.48
C LYS A 25 15.22 -2.82 12.83
N GLN A 26 14.48 -2.95 11.73
CA GLN A 26 14.67 -4.05 10.80
C GLN A 26 14.61 -3.56 9.33
N PRO A 27 15.70 -3.78 8.56
CA PRO A 27 15.86 -3.27 7.21
C PRO A 27 15.38 -4.32 6.20
N SER A 28 14.14 -4.26 5.73
CA SER A 28 13.83 -4.89 4.42
C SER A 28 12.55 -4.42 3.75
N PHE A 29 11.76 -3.54 4.40
CA PHE A 29 10.62 -2.90 3.77
C PHE A 29 11.13 -1.80 2.81
N LYS A 30 11.82 -2.22 1.73
CA LYS A 30 12.06 -1.36 0.57
C LYS A 30 10.70 -1.02 -0.01
N GLU A 31 10.13 0.07 0.49
CA GLU A 31 9.02 0.83 -0.07
C GLU A 31 7.97 -0.03 -0.77
N VAL A 32 7.20 -0.80 0.01
CA VAL A 32 6.07 -1.58 -0.55
C VAL A 32 4.97 -0.60 -0.98
N GLY A 33 5.10 -0.13 -2.21
CA GLY A 33 4.12 0.66 -2.93
C GLY A 33 4.24 2.18 -2.80
N ARG A 34 4.14 2.88 -3.95
CA ARG A 34 4.08 4.35 -4.03
C ARG A 34 3.03 4.94 -3.06
N ARG A 35 3.50 5.83 -2.18
CA ARG A 35 2.75 6.74 -1.29
C ARG A 35 1.70 6.04 -0.40
N ARG A 36 0.42 6.04 -0.78
CA ARG A 36 -0.69 5.73 0.16
C ARG A 36 -0.76 4.29 0.68
N LEU A 37 -0.36 3.30 -0.12
CA LEU A 37 -0.43 1.90 0.33
C LEU A 37 0.73 1.56 1.27
N GLY A 38 1.95 2.01 0.96
CA GLY A 38 3.10 1.85 1.87
C GLY A 38 2.87 2.53 3.21
N GLU A 39 2.21 3.69 3.21
CA GLU A 39 1.79 4.40 4.43
C GLU A 39 0.81 3.61 5.31
N ILE A 40 0.08 2.63 4.76
CA ILE A 40 -0.87 1.77 5.51
C ILE A 40 -0.20 0.44 5.89
N LEU A 41 0.55 -0.16 4.95
CA LEU A 41 1.16 -1.47 5.13
C LEU A 41 2.28 -1.45 6.17
N LYS A 42 3.07 -0.38 6.24
CA LYS A 42 4.12 -0.24 7.24
C LYS A 42 3.55 -0.27 8.69
N PRO A 43 2.55 0.56 9.05
CA PRO A 43 1.83 0.44 10.32
C PRO A 43 1.33 -0.97 10.64
N LEU A 44 0.69 -1.58 9.65
CA LEU A 44 0.04 -2.87 9.82
C LEU A 44 1.07 -3.95 10.09
N TRP A 45 2.18 -3.94 9.36
CA TRP A 45 3.30 -4.83 9.60
C TRP A 45 3.91 -4.63 10.99
N GLN A 46 4.14 -3.39 11.41
CA GLN A 46 4.69 -3.10 12.73
C GLN A 46 3.76 -3.61 13.86
N MET A 47 2.46 -3.37 13.76
CA MET A 47 1.48 -3.94 14.70
C MET A 47 1.46 -5.46 14.68
N LEU A 48 1.54 -6.07 13.50
CA LEU A 48 1.60 -7.52 13.33
C LEU A 48 2.85 -8.10 14.01
N MET A 49 4.02 -7.49 13.82
CA MET A 49 5.27 -7.95 14.44
C MET A 49 5.25 -7.83 15.96
N LEU A 50 4.53 -6.84 16.50
CA LEU A 50 4.36 -6.66 17.95
C LEU A 50 3.35 -7.65 18.56
N THR A 51 2.30 -8.02 17.82
CA THR A 51 1.18 -8.82 18.36
C THR A 51 1.25 -10.30 17.99
N SER A 52 1.77 -10.63 16.82
CA SER A 52 1.87 -11.99 16.31
C SER A 52 2.95 -12.09 15.21
N PRO A 53 4.23 -12.17 15.60
CA PRO A 53 5.34 -12.26 14.64
C PRO A 53 5.31 -13.53 13.78
N VAL A 54 4.60 -14.58 14.21
CA VAL A 54 4.44 -15.85 13.47
C VAL A 54 3.75 -15.63 12.12
N LEU A 55 2.95 -14.57 11.97
CA LEU A 55 2.22 -14.23 10.75
C LEU A 55 3.06 -13.44 9.73
N GLU A 56 4.36 -13.24 9.97
CA GLU A 56 5.23 -12.46 9.08
C GLU A 56 5.25 -13.00 7.64
N ASP A 57 5.36 -14.32 7.48
CA ASP A 57 5.48 -14.95 6.17
C ASP A 57 4.17 -14.89 5.37
N GLU A 58 3.03 -15.05 6.05
CA GLU A 58 1.71 -14.89 5.44
C GLU A 58 1.49 -13.46 4.95
N PHE A 59 1.89 -12.48 5.78
CA PHE A 59 1.83 -11.07 5.42
C PHE A 59 2.71 -10.77 4.21
N LYS A 60 3.96 -11.25 4.18
CA LYS A 60 4.87 -11.12 3.02
C LYS A 60 4.30 -11.77 1.76
N SER A 61 3.65 -12.92 1.88
CA SER A 61 3.00 -13.60 0.74
C SER A 61 1.89 -12.73 0.15
N THR A 62 1.01 -12.22 1.02
CA THR A 62 -0.09 -11.32 0.64
C THR A 62 0.42 -10.07 -0.10
N LEU A 63 1.52 -9.47 0.38
CA LEU A 63 2.13 -8.32 -0.29
C LEU A 63 2.58 -8.62 -1.71
N LYS A 64 3.22 -9.78 -1.93
CA LYS A 64 3.67 -10.19 -3.27
C LYS A 64 2.48 -10.34 -4.22
N GLU A 65 1.34 -10.84 -3.75
CA GLU A 65 0.13 -10.95 -4.56
C GLU A 65 -0.44 -9.58 -4.93
N ILE A 66 -0.50 -8.65 -3.97
CA ILE A 66 -0.96 -7.27 -4.22
C ILE A 66 -0.09 -6.58 -5.28
N GLU A 67 1.24 -6.76 -5.21
CA GLU A 67 2.17 -6.22 -6.19
C GLU A 67 1.99 -6.82 -7.59
N LYS A 68 1.79 -8.14 -7.68
CA LYS A 68 1.50 -8.83 -8.94
C LYS A 68 0.24 -8.29 -9.60
N VAL A 69 -0.86 -8.16 -8.85
CA VAL A 69 -2.12 -7.63 -9.37
C VAL A 69 -1.94 -6.20 -9.87
N ARG A 70 -1.25 -5.34 -9.09
CA ARG A 70 -0.95 -3.96 -9.51
C ARG A 70 -0.12 -3.88 -10.77
N ALA A 71 0.89 -4.71 -10.93
CA ALA A 71 1.72 -4.73 -12.13
C ALA A 71 0.88 -5.06 -13.37
N ILE A 72 -0.05 -6.00 -13.25
CA ILE A 72 -1.00 -6.36 -14.32
C ILE A 72 -1.92 -5.18 -14.65
N GLU A 73 -2.54 -4.55 -13.64
CA GLU A 73 -3.41 -3.39 -13.83
C GLU A 73 -2.69 -2.21 -14.48
N GLU A 74 -1.46 -1.93 -14.06
CA GLU A 74 -0.66 -0.84 -14.62
C GLU A 74 -0.29 -1.12 -16.08
N GLY A 75 0.07 -2.37 -16.39
CA GLY A 75 0.28 -2.84 -17.76
C GLY A 75 -0.97 -2.66 -18.64
N GLN A 76 -2.15 -3.02 -18.12
CA GLN A 76 -3.41 -2.80 -18.84
C GLN A 76 -3.75 -1.31 -19.03
N ARG A 77 -3.50 -0.46 -18.02
CA ARG A 77 -3.68 0.99 -18.13
C ARG A 77 -2.79 1.61 -19.21
N ARG A 78 -1.53 1.17 -19.30
CA ARG A 78 -0.59 1.62 -20.35
C ARG A 78 -1.08 1.22 -21.73
N ARG A 79 -1.52 -0.04 -21.92
CA ARG A 79 -2.09 -0.53 -23.17
C ARG A 79 -3.34 0.26 -23.60
N LYS A 80 -4.28 0.50 -22.68
CA LYS A 80 -5.50 1.32 -22.94
C LYS A 80 -5.18 2.76 -23.33
N LYS A 81 -4.14 3.37 -22.74
CA LYS A 81 -3.69 4.73 -23.14
C LYS A 81 -3.10 4.74 -24.54
N GLN A 82 -2.32 3.72 -24.90
CA GLN A 82 -1.69 3.62 -26.21
C GLN A 82 -2.71 3.39 -27.32
N THR A 83 -3.68 2.48 -27.13
CA THR A 83 -4.78 2.27 -28.09
C THR A 83 -5.66 3.50 -28.26
N ARG A 84 -5.91 4.27 -27.18
CA ARG A 84 -6.60 5.57 -27.26
C ARG A 84 -5.82 6.62 -28.07
N LYS A 85 -4.48 6.69 -27.92
CA LYS A 85 -3.64 7.59 -28.72
C LYS A 85 -3.69 7.22 -30.20
N VAL A 86 -3.50 5.93 -30.52
CA VAL A 86 -3.55 5.41 -31.90
C VAL A 86 -4.91 5.68 -32.55
N ARG A 87 -6.02 5.43 -31.83
CA ARG A 87 -7.37 5.74 -32.34
C ARG A 87 -7.60 7.23 -32.60
N LYS A 88 -7.01 8.12 -31.79
CA LYS A 88 -7.11 9.57 -32.00
C LYS A 88 -6.32 10.04 -33.22
N SER A 89 -5.19 9.43 -33.51
CA SER A 89 -4.36 9.73 -34.69
C SER A 89 -4.87 9.14 -36.00
N LEU A 90 -5.85 8.23 -35.96
CA LEU A 90 -6.49 7.63 -37.14
C LEU A 90 -7.84 8.29 -37.51
N LYS A 91 -8.30 9.29 -36.76
CA LYS A 91 -9.46 10.09 -37.20
C LYS A 91 -8.95 11.19 -38.13
N PRO A 92 -9.48 11.29 -39.37
CA PRO A 92 -9.13 12.37 -40.31
C PRO A 92 -9.58 13.73 -39.81
#